data_AF-A0A554JT87-F1
#
_entry.id   AF-A0A554JT87-F1
#
_cell.length_a   1.000
_cell.length_b   1.000
_cell.length_c   1.000
_cell.angle_alpha   90.00
_cell.angle_beta   90.00
_cell.angle_gamma   90.00
#
_symmetry.space_group_name_H-M   'P 1'
#
loop_
_entity.id
_entity.type
_entity.pdbx_description
1 polymer ?
#
loop_
_entity_poly.entity_id
_entity_poly.type
_entity_poly.pdbx_seq_one_letter_code
_entity_poly.pdbx_strand_id
1 'polypeptide(L)'
;MSVRILYGDTKDFTIPIVGTYVIDWCVAHPGDGLGGATGNSPVPLWAYIWSALAGDRSADREAVTSQEIFFLDEYVGAFPSYHHWAWRNLRVGRGGFEAKRVHVPRGCFVEQTLGREHRIVTSDALDMILDATRDSSSKEAEWEPRTEDGEDGFPPEVRILECATHPVLCEIRDSMRLYDTLVRSHNRRLQVLGIGVGGAIDRDPEVGGHIGFVECGAAAEDTGVMLVRLAASTVRANADDFVLKGDALLEPVRFAITQGIATILSAGELLLLAWGAGKQEAVERMLLGTPGPQNPAAWVQDHAHVTLVLDQAAFGDLDAAVLGDRGFTVEFPTVSPVVS
;
A
#
# COMPACT_ATOMS: atom_id res chain seq x y z
N MET A 1 -4.36 15.00 17.80
CA MET A 1 -3.47 14.61 16.69
C MET A 1 -2.09 14.36 17.27
N SER A 2 -1.49 13.20 17.04
CA SER A 2 -0.08 12.98 17.36
C SER A 2 0.58 12.24 16.20
N VAL A 3 0.89 13.00 15.14
CA VAL A 3 1.86 12.56 14.15
C VAL A 3 3.24 12.88 14.70
N ARG A 4 4.03 11.84 14.93
CA ARG A 4 5.45 11.92 15.27
C ARG A 4 6.24 11.82 13.98
N ILE A 5 7.13 12.76 13.72
CA ILE A 5 7.96 12.84 12.53
C ILE A 5 9.40 12.57 12.95
N LEU A 6 9.96 11.47 12.46
CA LEU A 6 11.36 11.12 12.58
C LEU A 6 12.04 11.40 11.25
N TYR A 7 13.06 12.25 11.23
CA TYR A 7 13.84 12.48 10.02
C TYR A 7 15.33 12.40 10.29
N GLY A 8 16.09 11.91 9.31
CA GLY A 8 17.54 11.79 9.41
C GLY A 8 18.23 12.13 8.10
N ASP A 9 19.54 12.38 8.15
CA ASP A 9 20.31 12.85 6.98
C ASP A 9 20.13 11.98 5.74
N THR A 10 20.03 10.67 5.94
CA THR A 10 19.82 9.69 4.87
C THR A 10 18.86 8.59 5.30
N LYS A 11 18.30 7.87 4.32
CA LYS A 11 17.56 6.63 4.61
C LYS A 11 18.43 5.61 5.36
N ASP A 12 19.72 5.51 5.04
CA ASP A 12 20.63 4.52 5.66
C ASP A 12 20.88 4.82 7.14
N PHE A 13 20.80 6.10 7.53
CA PHE A 13 20.83 6.52 8.93
C PHE A 13 19.54 6.14 9.68
N THR A 14 18.39 6.31 9.03
CA THR A 14 17.08 6.22 9.70
C THR A 14 16.54 4.78 9.72
N ILE A 15 16.89 3.95 8.73
CA ILE A 15 16.44 2.56 8.60
C ILE A 15 16.80 1.69 9.80
N PRO A 16 18.01 1.72 10.37
CA PRO A 16 18.33 0.93 11.57
C PRO A 16 17.43 1.22 12.77
N ILE A 17 17.05 2.49 12.94
CA ILE A 17 16.21 2.95 14.04
C ILE A 17 14.80 2.38 13.91
N VAL A 18 14.23 2.50 12.70
CA VAL A 18 12.89 1.96 12.41
C VAL A 18 12.88 0.44 12.38
N GLY A 19 13.92 -0.18 11.84
CA GLY A 19 14.04 -1.63 11.84
C GLY A 19 14.13 -2.21 13.25
N THR A 20 14.88 -1.56 14.13
CA THR A 20 14.92 -1.91 15.56
C THR A 20 13.54 -1.74 16.20
N TYR A 21 12.86 -0.62 15.94
CA TYR A 21 11.49 -0.38 16.39
C TYR A 21 10.54 -1.52 15.98
N VAL A 22 10.55 -1.93 14.71
CA VAL A 22 9.68 -3.02 14.22
C VAL A 22 10.01 -4.35 14.89
N ILE A 23 11.29 -4.67 15.10
CA ILE A 23 11.68 -5.90 15.83
C ILE A 23 11.18 -5.84 17.27
N ASP A 24 11.45 -4.75 17.99
CA ASP A 24 11.03 -4.56 19.38
C ASP A 24 9.50 -4.60 19.50
N TRP A 25 8.80 -4.03 18.53
CA TRP A 25 7.35 -4.09 18.45
C TRP A 25 6.84 -5.53 18.33
N CYS A 26 7.43 -6.35 17.44
CA CYS A 26 7.07 -7.76 17.29
C CYS A 26 7.34 -8.56 18.57
N VAL A 27 8.42 -8.25 19.31
CA VAL A 27 8.72 -8.87 20.61
C VAL A 27 7.69 -8.50 21.66
N ALA A 28 7.27 -7.24 21.70
CA ALA A 28 6.29 -6.74 22.66
C ALA A 28 4.85 -7.20 22.38
N HIS A 29 4.53 -7.57 21.14
CA HIS A 29 3.19 -7.91 20.69
C HIS A 29 3.13 -9.30 20.01
N PRO A 30 3.41 -10.40 20.75
CA PRO A 30 3.33 -11.72 20.19
C PRO A 30 1.88 -12.07 19.82
N GLY A 31 1.64 -12.40 18.56
CA GLY A 31 0.33 -12.84 18.05
C GLY A 31 -0.62 -11.72 17.60
N ASP A 32 -0.22 -10.45 17.70
CA ASP A 32 -0.92 -9.38 17.00
C ASP A 32 -0.63 -9.44 15.49
N GLY A 33 -1.45 -8.73 14.69
CA GLY A 33 -1.28 -8.64 13.25
C GLY A 33 -0.35 -7.49 12.85
N LEU A 34 0.55 -7.76 11.91
CA LEU A 34 1.40 -6.76 11.26
C LEU A 34 0.82 -6.38 9.90
N GLY A 35 0.72 -5.10 9.60
CA GLY A 35 0.40 -4.58 8.29
C GLY A 35 1.67 -4.34 7.50
N GLY A 36 1.75 -4.91 6.29
CA GLY A 36 2.86 -4.75 5.36
C GLY A 36 2.55 -3.76 4.25
N ALA A 37 3.59 -3.10 3.74
CA ALA A 37 3.56 -2.37 2.47
C ALA A 37 4.51 -3.01 1.46
N THR A 38 4.22 -2.82 0.18
CA THR A 38 5.03 -3.28 -0.95
C THR A 38 5.80 -2.10 -1.57
N GLY A 39 6.36 -2.29 -2.78
CA GLY A 39 7.14 -1.27 -3.48
C GLY A 39 8.58 -1.15 -2.96
N ASN A 40 9.23 -0.02 -3.26
CA ASN A 40 10.65 0.18 -2.97
C ASN A 40 10.91 0.70 -1.55
N SER A 41 10.00 1.51 -0.99
CA SER A 41 10.18 2.14 0.32
C SER A 41 10.44 1.17 1.49
N PRO A 42 9.77 0.00 1.59
CA PRO A 42 10.02 -0.94 2.70
C PRO A 42 11.15 -1.94 2.44
N VAL A 43 11.79 -1.94 1.25
CA VAL A 43 12.88 -2.90 0.95
C VAL A 43 14.08 -2.73 1.90
N PRO A 44 14.60 -1.50 2.15
CA PRO A 44 15.71 -1.32 3.09
C PRO A 44 15.35 -1.72 4.52
N LEU A 45 14.09 -1.51 4.94
CA LEU A 45 13.60 -1.91 6.25
C LEU A 45 13.73 -3.43 6.43
N TRP A 46 13.18 -4.22 5.50
CA TRP A 46 13.29 -5.68 5.57
C TRP A 46 14.72 -6.17 5.45
N ALA A 47 15.55 -5.53 4.61
CA ALA A 47 16.97 -5.86 4.50
C ALA A 47 17.70 -5.70 5.85
N TYR A 48 17.46 -4.60 6.55
CA TYR A 48 18.00 -4.36 7.89
C TYR A 48 17.49 -5.40 8.89
N ILE A 49 16.17 -5.63 8.95
CA ILE A 49 15.57 -6.60 9.89
C ILE A 49 16.22 -7.97 9.70
N TRP A 50 16.37 -8.44 8.46
CA TRP A 50 17.02 -9.74 8.23
C TRP A 50 18.50 -9.78 8.58
N SER A 51 19.20 -8.66 8.45
CA SER A 51 20.60 -8.53 8.88
C SER A 51 20.70 -8.62 10.41
N ALA A 52 19.88 -7.85 11.13
CA ALA A 52 19.84 -7.84 12.59
C ALA A 52 19.45 -9.22 13.15
N LEU A 53 18.41 -9.85 12.60
CA LEU A 53 17.96 -11.20 12.99
C LEU A 53 18.95 -12.32 12.62
N ALA A 54 19.95 -12.04 11.79
CA ALA A 54 21.06 -12.96 11.52
C ALA A 54 22.27 -12.71 12.44
N GLY A 55 22.30 -11.58 13.15
CA GLY A 55 23.38 -11.14 14.01
C GLY A 55 22.94 -10.96 15.46
N ASP A 56 23.01 -9.72 15.92
CA ASP A 56 22.81 -9.29 17.30
C ASP A 56 21.38 -9.52 17.82
N ARG A 57 20.39 -9.48 16.94
CA ARG A 57 18.97 -9.72 17.26
C ARG A 57 18.50 -11.14 16.90
N SER A 58 19.41 -12.10 16.80
CA SER A 58 19.06 -13.49 16.40
C SER A 58 18.04 -14.18 17.33
N ALA A 59 18.03 -13.82 18.62
CA ALA A 59 17.05 -14.34 19.59
C ALA A 59 15.61 -13.86 19.31
N ASP A 60 15.43 -12.71 18.63
CA ASP A 60 14.11 -12.12 18.35
C ASP A 60 13.49 -12.62 17.04
N ARG A 61 14.19 -13.54 16.35
CA ARG A 61 13.76 -14.05 15.04
C ARG A 61 12.35 -14.62 15.09
N GLU A 62 12.07 -15.46 16.08
CA GLU A 62 10.77 -16.12 16.23
C GLU A 62 9.66 -15.10 16.45
N ALA A 63 9.92 -14.06 17.25
CA ALA A 63 8.95 -12.99 17.50
C ALA A 63 8.55 -12.26 16.22
N VAL A 64 9.48 -12.07 15.28
CA VAL A 64 9.20 -11.45 13.97
C VAL A 64 8.53 -12.45 13.02
N THR A 65 9.09 -13.65 12.84
CA THR A 65 8.61 -14.59 11.80
C THR A 65 7.30 -15.30 12.16
N SER A 66 6.87 -15.22 13.43
CA SER A 66 5.59 -15.78 13.89
C SER A 66 4.40 -14.83 13.74
N GLN A 67 4.64 -13.56 13.36
CA GLN A 67 3.57 -12.58 13.12
C GLN A 67 2.75 -12.98 11.88
N GLU A 68 1.44 -12.72 11.93
CA GLU A 68 0.58 -12.72 10.74
C GLU A 68 0.71 -11.36 10.05
N ILE A 69 1.10 -11.34 8.77
CA ILE A 69 1.32 -10.10 8.01
C ILE A 69 0.32 -9.93 6.86
N PHE A 70 -0.29 -8.74 6.78
CA PHE A 70 -1.33 -8.39 5.80
C PHE A 70 -0.89 -7.21 4.93
N PHE A 71 -0.79 -7.41 3.62
CA PHE A 71 -0.38 -6.37 2.66
C PHE A 71 -1.53 -5.50 2.18
N LEU A 72 -1.20 -4.25 1.84
CA LEU A 72 -2.18 -3.25 1.40
C LEU A 72 -2.85 -3.61 0.06
N ASP A 73 -2.09 -4.15 -0.88
CA ASP A 73 -2.50 -4.19 -2.27
C ASP A 73 -1.86 -5.32 -3.09
N GLU A 74 -2.48 -5.59 -4.23
CA GLU A 74 -1.95 -6.44 -5.29
C GLU A 74 -2.45 -5.95 -6.65
N TYR A 75 -1.60 -6.01 -7.65
CA TYR A 75 -1.96 -5.73 -9.02
C TYR A 75 -2.86 -6.82 -9.61
N VAL A 76 -3.85 -6.44 -10.40
CA VAL A 76 -4.65 -7.41 -11.18
C VAL A 76 -3.88 -7.80 -12.45
N GLY A 77 -3.59 -9.09 -12.60
CA GLY A 77 -2.99 -9.65 -13.81
C GLY A 77 -1.48 -9.43 -13.99
N ALA A 78 -0.78 -8.84 -13.03
CA ALA A 78 0.66 -8.56 -13.15
C ALA A 78 1.54 -9.77 -12.83
N PHE A 79 2.67 -9.87 -13.53
CA PHE A 79 3.78 -10.76 -13.16
C PHE A 79 5.14 -10.09 -13.47
N PRO A 80 6.06 -9.99 -12.49
CA PRO A 80 5.93 -10.41 -11.11
C PRO A 80 4.96 -9.50 -10.32
N SER A 81 4.29 -10.09 -9.35
CA SER A 81 3.24 -9.42 -8.57
C SER A 81 3.74 -9.02 -7.17
N TYR A 82 2.93 -8.30 -6.39
CA TYR A 82 3.23 -7.99 -4.99
C TYR A 82 3.28 -9.22 -4.09
N HIS A 83 2.60 -10.31 -4.43
CA HIS A 83 2.84 -11.63 -3.85
C HIS A 83 4.29 -12.09 -4.07
N HIS A 84 4.85 -11.94 -5.28
CA HIS A 84 6.25 -12.27 -5.55
C HIS A 84 7.20 -11.37 -4.77
N TRP A 85 6.88 -10.07 -4.68
CA TRP A 85 7.60 -9.12 -3.84
C TRP A 85 7.61 -9.57 -2.38
N ALA A 86 6.45 -9.95 -1.82
CA ALA A 86 6.34 -10.38 -0.43
C ALA A 86 7.13 -11.65 -0.18
N TRP A 87 7.01 -12.66 -1.05
CA TRP A 87 7.74 -13.92 -0.90
C TRP A 87 9.26 -13.72 -0.88
N ARG A 88 9.75 -12.84 -1.77
CA ARG A 88 11.17 -12.51 -1.85
C ARG A 88 11.64 -11.73 -0.62
N ASN A 89 10.99 -10.62 -0.32
CA ASN A 89 11.47 -9.67 0.70
C ASN A 89 11.20 -10.17 2.13
N LEU A 90 10.19 -11.02 2.33
CA LEU A 90 9.94 -11.68 3.62
C LEU A 90 10.66 -13.04 3.76
N ARG A 91 11.46 -13.44 2.76
CA ARG A 91 12.20 -14.71 2.72
C ARG A 91 11.30 -15.93 3.00
N VAL A 92 10.10 -15.95 2.41
CA VAL A 92 9.12 -17.01 2.63
C VAL A 92 9.71 -18.35 2.18
N GLY A 93 9.71 -19.33 3.08
CA GLY A 93 10.34 -20.64 2.83
C GLY A 93 11.87 -20.61 2.74
N ARG A 94 12.52 -19.48 3.07
CA ARG A 94 13.98 -19.28 3.05
C ARG A 94 14.48 -18.74 4.40
N GLY A 95 13.92 -19.28 5.47
CA GLY A 95 14.21 -18.92 6.85
C GLY A 95 13.50 -17.67 7.37
N GLY A 96 12.72 -16.95 6.55
CA GLY A 96 11.88 -15.85 7.02
C GLY A 96 10.51 -16.34 7.46
N PHE A 97 9.45 -15.68 6.97
CA PHE A 97 8.07 -16.01 7.33
C PHE A 97 7.61 -17.37 6.77
N GLU A 98 6.68 -18.00 7.48
CA GLU A 98 5.93 -19.15 6.94
C GLU A 98 4.84 -18.67 5.97
N ALA A 99 4.63 -19.40 4.86
CA ALA A 99 3.72 -18.97 3.80
C ALA A 99 2.28 -18.71 4.29
N LYS A 100 1.78 -19.50 5.24
CA LYS A 100 0.43 -19.35 5.80
C LYS A 100 0.22 -18.05 6.60
N ARG A 101 1.31 -17.36 6.95
CA ARG A 101 1.29 -16.13 7.75
C ARG A 101 1.38 -14.87 6.89
N VAL A 102 1.57 -15.03 5.58
CA VAL A 102 1.79 -13.93 4.65
C VAL A 102 0.57 -13.79 3.76
N HIS A 103 -0.18 -12.72 3.95
CA HIS A 103 -1.47 -12.49 3.31
C HIS A 103 -1.39 -11.29 2.38
N VAL A 104 -1.45 -11.56 1.08
CA VAL A 104 -1.50 -10.54 0.02
C VAL A 104 -2.87 -10.65 -0.65
N PRO A 105 -3.54 -9.54 -1.02
CA PRO A 105 -4.75 -9.62 -1.82
C PRO A 105 -4.51 -10.44 -3.09
N ARG A 106 -5.54 -11.15 -3.57
CA ARG A 106 -5.40 -11.92 -4.80
C ARG A 106 -5.49 -11.00 -6.00
N GLY A 107 -4.48 -11.04 -6.87
CA GLY A 107 -4.48 -10.31 -8.15
C GLY A 107 -4.50 -11.19 -9.39
N CYS A 108 -4.28 -12.50 -9.24
CA CYS A 108 -4.29 -13.44 -10.36
C CYS A 108 -5.65 -14.13 -10.48
N PHE A 109 -6.41 -13.70 -11.49
CA PHE A 109 -7.70 -14.25 -11.87
C PHE A 109 -7.59 -14.94 -13.22
N VAL A 110 -8.44 -15.94 -13.46
CA VAL A 110 -8.34 -16.77 -14.66
C VAL A 110 -9.67 -16.74 -15.40
N GLU A 111 -9.63 -16.31 -16.65
CA GLU A 111 -10.80 -16.40 -17.51
C GLU A 111 -10.98 -17.82 -18.04
N GLN A 112 -12.20 -18.34 -17.96
CA GLN A 112 -12.60 -19.59 -18.60
C GLN A 112 -13.29 -19.29 -19.93
N THR A 113 -12.53 -19.28 -21.02
CA THR A 113 -13.13 -19.22 -22.36
C THR A 113 -13.56 -20.63 -22.80
N LEU A 114 -14.81 -20.81 -23.24
CA LEU A 114 -15.32 -22.07 -23.77
C LEU A 114 -14.36 -22.67 -24.83
N GLY A 115 -13.67 -23.75 -24.47
CA GLY A 115 -12.81 -24.52 -25.37
C GLY A 115 -11.36 -24.05 -25.56
N ARG A 116 -10.85 -23.10 -24.76
CA ARG A 116 -9.42 -22.69 -24.77
C ARG A 116 -8.82 -22.68 -23.35
N GLU A 117 -7.48 -22.72 -23.31
CA GLU A 117 -6.66 -22.71 -22.08
C GLU A 117 -7.04 -21.57 -21.12
N HIS A 118 -6.85 -21.82 -19.82
CA HIS A 118 -6.92 -20.84 -18.75
C HIS A 118 -5.96 -19.67 -19.02
N ARG A 119 -6.47 -18.45 -19.20
CA ARG A 119 -5.66 -17.24 -19.36
C ARG A 119 -5.78 -16.35 -18.14
N ILE A 120 -4.64 -15.84 -17.66
CA ILE A 120 -4.63 -14.80 -16.63
C ILE A 120 -5.38 -13.59 -17.18
N VAL A 121 -6.29 -13.03 -16.37
CA VAL A 121 -7.03 -11.83 -16.72
C VAL A 121 -6.06 -10.66 -16.78
N THR A 122 -5.91 -10.10 -17.97
CA THR A 122 -5.07 -8.92 -18.20
C THR A 122 -5.86 -7.63 -17.99
N SER A 123 -5.18 -6.48 -18.02
CA SER A 123 -5.88 -5.18 -17.91
C SER A 123 -6.79 -4.93 -19.12
N ASP A 124 -6.37 -5.30 -20.34
CA ASP A 124 -7.22 -5.20 -21.53
C ASP A 124 -8.45 -6.10 -21.42
N ALA A 125 -8.27 -7.33 -20.94
CA ALA A 125 -9.38 -8.27 -20.75
C ALA A 125 -10.37 -7.77 -19.67
N LEU A 126 -9.87 -7.20 -18.57
CA LEU A 126 -10.72 -6.64 -17.53
C LEU A 126 -11.49 -5.40 -18.01
N ASP A 127 -10.86 -4.50 -18.76
CA ASP A 127 -11.55 -3.37 -19.40
C ASP A 127 -12.71 -3.87 -20.28
N MET A 128 -12.48 -4.88 -21.14
CA MET A 128 -13.52 -5.46 -22.00
C MET A 128 -14.68 -6.08 -21.20
N ILE A 129 -14.38 -6.76 -20.09
CA ILE A 129 -15.41 -7.35 -19.21
C ILE A 129 -16.25 -6.25 -18.55
N LEU A 130 -15.61 -5.20 -18.04
CA LEU A 130 -16.30 -4.08 -17.40
C LEU A 130 -17.19 -3.36 -18.43
N ASP A 131 -16.69 -3.06 -19.63
CA ASP A 131 -17.49 -2.43 -20.69
C ASP A 131 -18.70 -3.28 -21.10
N ALA A 132 -18.52 -4.59 -21.26
CA ALA A 132 -19.60 -5.50 -21.64
C ALA A 132 -20.69 -5.66 -20.56
N THR A 133 -20.37 -5.33 -19.30
CA THR A 133 -21.24 -5.53 -18.13
C THR A 133 -21.77 -4.23 -17.51
N ARG A 134 -21.42 -3.07 -18.09
CA ARG A 134 -21.80 -1.74 -17.58
C ARG A 134 -23.28 -1.40 -17.77
N ASP A 135 -23.86 -1.74 -18.91
CA ASP A 135 -25.27 -1.42 -19.21
C ASP A 135 -25.79 -2.30 -20.38
N SER A 136 -26.06 -3.57 -20.10
CA SER A 136 -26.57 -4.47 -21.15
C SER A 136 -28.09 -4.30 -21.23
N SER A 137 -28.63 -4.04 -22.42
CA SER A 137 -30.06 -3.78 -22.68
C SER A 137 -31.06 -4.88 -22.27
N SER A 138 -30.59 -5.95 -21.63
CA SER A 138 -31.36 -7.11 -21.17
C SER A 138 -30.98 -7.63 -19.77
N LYS A 139 -29.97 -7.05 -19.09
CA LYS A 139 -29.56 -7.41 -17.72
C LYS A 139 -29.18 -6.16 -16.92
N GLU A 140 -29.43 -6.20 -15.61
CA GLU A 140 -28.93 -5.19 -14.67
C GLU A 140 -27.40 -5.05 -14.79
N ALA A 141 -26.88 -3.84 -14.58
CA ALA A 141 -25.44 -3.58 -14.55
C ALA A 141 -24.77 -4.47 -13.49
N GLU A 142 -23.59 -5.01 -13.79
CA GLU A 142 -22.87 -5.87 -12.83
C GLU A 142 -21.87 -5.09 -11.96
N TRP A 143 -21.62 -3.82 -12.27
CA TRP A 143 -20.76 -2.93 -11.51
C TRP A 143 -21.21 -1.48 -11.65
N GLU A 144 -20.79 -0.63 -10.71
CA GLU A 144 -21.02 0.81 -10.77
C GLU A 144 -19.76 1.60 -10.39
N PRO A 145 -19.56 2.82 -10.93
CA PRO A 145 -18.59 3.75 -10.41
C PRO A 145 -18.97 4.13 -8.97
N ARG A 146 -18.01 4.09 -8.04
CA ARG A 146 -18.25 4.62 -6.69
C ARG A 146 -17.90 6.10 -6.54
N THR A 147 -17.16 6.61 -7.50
CA THR A 147 -16.60 7.96 -7.50
C THR A 147 -16.75 8.55 -8.91
N GLU A 148 -16.63 9.88 -9.01
CA GLU A 148 -16.65 10.55 -10.32
C GLU A 148 -15.46 10.09 -11.19
N ASP A 149 -15.56 10.31 -12.50
CA ASP A 149 -14.52 9.90 -13.45
C ASP A 149 -13.16 10.53 -13.09
N GLY A 150 -12.11 9.71 -13.05
CA GLY A 150 -10.73 10.14 -12.80
C GLY A 150 -10.06 10.74 -14.04
N GLU A 151 -8.73 10.90 -14.00
CA GLU A 151 -7.93 11.57 -15.04
C GLU A 151 -8.18 11.10 -16.49
N ASP A 152 -8.59 9.84 -16.67
CA ASP A 152 -8.80 9.22 -17.98
C ASP A 152 -10.29 9.05 -18.37
N GLY A 153 -11.22 9.67 -17.64
CA GLY A 153 -12.66 9.48 -17.89
C GLY A 153 -13.20 8.13 -17.40
N PHE A 154 -12.49 7.48 -16.47
CA PHE A 154 -12.88 6.22 -15.84
C PHE A 154 -12.85 6.38 -14.31
N PRO A 155 -13.83 5.85 -13.56
CA PRO A 155 -13.88 5.97 -12.11
C PRO A 155 -12.67 5.31 -11.42
N PRO A 156 -12.04 5.99 -10.44
CA PRO A 156 -10.98 5.40 -9.64
C PRO A 156 -11.39 4.10 -8.93
N GLU A 157 -12.65 4.00 -8.45
CA GLU A 157 -13.16 2.83 -7.73
C GLU A 157 -14.27 2.11 -8.53
N VAL A 158 -14.07 0.80 -8.76
CA VAL A 158 -15.01 -0.09 -9.45
C VAL A 158 -15.73 -0.95 -8.42
N ARG A 159 -17.01 -0.67 -8.17
CA ARG A 159 -17.82 -1.47 -7.26
C ARG A 159 -18.53 -2.59 -8.01
N ILE A 160 -18.09 -3.83 -7.83
CA ILE A 160 -18.78 -5.01 -8.36
C ILE A 160 -20.03 -5.29 -7.52
N LEU A 161 -21.19 -5.38 -8.16
CA LEU A 161 -22.49 -5.52 -7.53
C LEU A 161 -22.80 -6.97 -7.13
N GLU A 162 -23.75 -7.17 -6.21
CA GLU A 162 -24.20 -8.50 -5.78
C GLU A 162 -24.82 -9.30 -6.93
N CYS A 163 -25.52 -8.61 -7.83
CA CYS A 163 -26.18 -9.20 -8.99
C CYS A 163 -25.20 -9.62 -10.09
N ALA A 164 -23.90 -9.31 -9.97
CA ALA A 164 -22.89 -9.72 -10.94
C ALA A 164 -22.93 -11.23 -11.19
N THR A 165 -22.88 -11.61 -12.47
CA THR A 165 -22.92 -13.00 -12.93
C THR A 165 -21.70 -13.39 -13.75
N HIS A 166 -20.91 -12.42 -14.22
CA HIS A 166 -19.68 -12.66 -14.95
C HIS A 166 -18.67 -13.38 -14.03
N PRO A 167 -18.16 -14.58 -14.41
CA PRO A 167 -17.34 -15.39 -13.51
C PRO A 167 -16.11 -14.67 -12.93
N VAL A 168 -15.42 -13.87 -13.76
CA VAL A 168 -14.26 -13.07 -13.31
C VAL A 168 -14.67 -11.99 -12.30
N LEU A 169 -15.79 -11.30 -12.51
CA LEU A 169 -16.24 -10.26 -11.59
C LEU A 169 -16.69 -10.87 -10.25
N CYS A 170 -17.39 -12.00 -10.29
CA CYS A 170 -17.72 -12.78 -9.10
C CYS A 170 -16.45 -13.20 -8.34
N GLU A 171 -15.45 -13.74 -9.03
CA GLU A 171 -14.20 -14.19 -8.40
C GLU A 171 -13.43 -13.03 -7.77
N ILE A 172 -13.34 -11.87 -8.44
CA ILE A 172 -12.73 -10.66 -7.89
C ILE A 172 -13.49 -10.22 -6.64
N ARG A 173 -14.82 -10.05 -6.72
CA ARG A 173 -15.68 -9.62 -5.61
C ARG A 173 -15.54 -10.55 -4.40
N ASP A 174 -15.64 -11.85 -4.61
CA ASP A 174 -15.62 -12.83 -3.53
C ASP A 174 -14.22 -12.92 -2.90
N SER A 175 -13.16 -12.78 -3.72
CA SER A 175 -11.79 -12.71 -3.21
C SER A 175 -11.52 -11.45 -2.39
N MET A 176 -12.05 -10.29 -2.80
CA MET A 176 -11.94 -9.06 -2.02
C MET A 176 -12.64 -9.18 -0.66
N ARG A 177 -13.84 -9.77 -0.64
CA ARG A 177 -14.60 -10.02 0.61
C ARG A 177 -13.87 -10.96 1.56
N LEU A 178 -13.29 -12.02 1.02
CA LEU A 178 -12.52 -12.97 1.81
C LEU A 178 -11.32 -12.27 2.45
N TYR A 179 -10.61 -11.45 1.66
CA TYR A 179 -9.46 -10.70 2.17
C TYR A 179 -9.87 -9.63 3.19
N ASP A 180 -10.94 -8.87 2.93
CA ASP A 180 -11.46 -7.88 3.88
C ASP A 180 -11.88 -8.52 5.21
N THR A 181 -12.58 -9.65 5.14
CA THR A 181 -12.95 -10.44 6.33
C THR A 181 -11.71 -10.89 7.08
N LEU A 182 -10.72 -11.42 6.37
CA LEU A 182 -9.46 -11.88 6.94
C LEU A 182 -8.72 -10.72 7.64
N VAL A 183 -8.60 -9.56 7.00
CA VAL A 183 -7.92 -8.40 7.58
C VAL A 183 -8.68 -7.88 8.81
N ARG A 184 -10.01 -7.76 8.74
CA ARG A 184 -10.85 -7.26 9.84
C ARG A 184 -10.98 -8.23 11.01
N SER A 185 -10.81 -9.54 10.78
CA SER A 185 -10.84 -10.55 11.85
C SER A 185 -9.55 -10.62 12.68
N HIS A 186 -8.49 -9.93 12.25
CA HIS A 186 -7.22 -9.89 12.95
C HIS A 186 -7.00 -8.53 13.63
N ASN A 187 -6.39 -8.57 14.81
CA ASN A 187 -5.98 -7.35 15.51
C ASN A 187 -4.74 -6.75 14.84
N ARG A 188 -4.92 -6.01 13.74
CA ARG A 188 -3.81 -5.36 13.04
C ARG A 188 -3.35 -4.14 13.84
N ARG A 189 -2.39 -4.35 14.72
CA ARG A 189 -1.98 -3.33 15.68
C ARG A 189 -0.96 -2.36 15.09
N LEU A 190 -0.07 -2.78 14.18
CA LEU A 190 0.85 -1.89 13.46
C LEU A 190 0.64 -2.04 11.96
N GLN A 191 0.58 -0.95 11.20
CA GLN A 191 0.56 -0.95 9.74
C GLN A 191 1.75 -0.15 9.20
N VAL A 192 2.64 -0.82 8.48
CA VAL A 192 3.71 -0.18 7.70
C VAL A 192 3.12 0.36 6.41
N LEU A 193 3.43 1.60 6.07
CA LEU A 193 2.91 2.32 4.91
C LEU A 193 4.07 2.94 4.11
N GLY A 194 3.84 3.08 2.81
CA GLY A 194 4.57 4.03 1.97
C GLY A 194 3.64 5.15 1.52
N ILE A 195 4.22 6.24 1.02
CA ILE A 195 3.47 7.29 0.34
C ILE A 195 3.82 7.33 -1.15
N GLY A 196 2.79 7.34 -1.98
CA GLY A 196 2.93 7.59 -3.41
C GLY A 196 2.61 9.05 -3.75
N VAL A 197 3.14 9.48 -4.88
CA VAL A 197 2.87 10.81 -5.43
C VAL A 197 1.54 10.76 -6.16
N GLY A 198 0.65 11.70 -5.89
CA GLY A 198 -0.63 11.80 -6.61
C GLY A 198 -0.41 12.07 -8.09
N GLY A 199 -1.30 11.53 -8.91
CA GLY A 199 -1.13 11.48 -10.36
C GLY A 199 -1.07 12.81 -11.11
N ALA A 200 -1.51 13.87 -10.44
CA ALA A 200 -1.52 15.22 -10.94
C ALA A 200 -0.85 16.20 -9.99
N ILE A 201 0.05 15.77 -9.07
CA ILE A 201 0.76 16.74 -8.20
C ILE A 201 1.37 17.90 -9.01
N ASP A 202 1.89 17.60 -10.21
CA ASP A 202 2.48 18.56 -11.14
C ASP A 202 1.46 19.43 -11.91
N ARG A 203 0.17 19.10 -11.89
CA ARG A 203 -0.88 19.75 -12.73
C ARG A 203 -2.02 20.37 -11.93
N ASP A 204 -2.24 19.91 -10.70
CA ASP A 204 -3.26 20.41 -9.80
C ASP A 204 -2.66 20.59 -8.39
N PRO A 205 -2.58 21.84 -7.88
CA PRO A 205 -2.04 22.11 -6.54
C PRO A 205 -2.88 21.51 -5.41
N GLU A 206 -4.11 21.04 -5.68
CA GLU A 206 -4.99 20.43 -4.68
C GLU A 206 -4.82 18.90 -4.55
N VAL A 207 -4.16 18.24 -5.52
CA VAL A 207 -4.02 16.78 -5.55
C VAL A 207 -2.89 16.29 -4.64
N GLY A 208 -3.20 15.66 -3.52
CA GLY A 208 -2.20 15.18 -2.57
C GLY A 208 -1.55 13.84 -2.92
N GLY A 209 -0.82 13.28 -1.95
CA GLY A 209 -0.28 11.92 -2.04
C GLY A 209 -1.35 10.84 -1.82
N HIS A 210 -0.99 9.59 -2.10
CA HIS A 210 -1.81 8.42 -1.79
C HIS A 210 -1.10 7.43 -0.86
N ILE A 211 -1.86 6.51 -0.26
CA ILE A 211 -1.38 5.38 0.53
C ILE A 211 -2.02 4.11 -0.04
N GLY A 212 -1.21 3.07 -0.26
CA GLY A 212 -1.61 1.94 -1.10
C GLY A 212 -2.03 2.43 -2.48
N PHE A 213 -3.13 1.92 -3.03
CA PHE A 213 -3.77 2.45 -4.24
C PHE A 213 -5.07 3.22 -3.91
N VAL A 214 -5.15 3.84 -2.72
CA VAL A 214 -6.23 4.80 -2.41
C VAL A 214 -5.87 6.15 -3.05
N GLU A 215 -6.13 6.27 -4.35
CA GLU A 215 -5.73 7.41 -5.15
C GLU A 215 -6.72 8.59 -5.10
N CYS A 216 -6.34 9.69 -5.72
CA CYS A 216 -7.19 10.87 -5.84
C CYS A 216 -8.57 10.52 -6.42
N GLY A 217 -9.62 11.06 -5.81
CA GLY A 217 -11.01 10.76 -6.14
C GLY A 217 -11.56 9.53 -5.44
N ALA A 218 -10.78 8.78 -4.65
CA ALA A 218 -11.29 7.65 -3.86
C ALA A 218 -12.32 8.09 -2.81
N ALA A 219 -13.30 7.22 -2.55
CA ALA A 219 -14.33 7.48 -1.54
C ALA A 219 -13.71 7.51 -0.12
N ALA A 220 -14.11 8.49 0.68
CA ALA A 220 -13.58 8.72 2.02
C ALA A 220 -14.10 7.74 3.08
N GLU A 221 -15.35 7.27 2.95
CA GLU A 221 -16.08 6.60 4.03
C GLU A 221 -16.41 5.14 3.72
N ASP A 222 -16.20 4.27 4.71
CA ASP A 222 -16.59 2.86 4.76
C ASP A 222 -16.10 2.00 3.56
N THR A 223 -14.85 2.21 3.17
CA THR A 223 -14.18 1.40 2.15
C THR A 223 -13.43 0.24 2.79
N GLY A 224 -13.95 -0.98 2.55
CA GLY A 224 -13.24 -2.24 2.79
C GLY A 224 -12.15 -2.45 1.72
N VAL A 225 -11.93 -3.69 1.30
CA VAL A 225 -11.06 -3.96 0.13
C VAL A 225 -11.77 -3.57 -1.18
N MET A 226 -11.07 -2.87 -2.06
CA MET A 226 -11.60 -2.28 -3.29
C MET A 226 -10.86 -2.77 -4.53
N LEU A 227 -11.58 -2.83 -5.66
CA LEU A 227 -10.98 -2.88 -6.99
C LEU A 227 -10.86 -1.43 -7.51
N VAL A 228 -9.65 -1.04 -7.88
CA VAL A 228 -9.37 0.31 -8.35
C VAL A 228 -8.72 0.29 -9.72
N ARG A 229 -9.01 1.34 -10.50
CA ARG A 229 -8.25 1.66 -11.71
C ARG A 229 -7.16 2.66 -11.35
N LEU A 230 -5.93 2.33 -11.75
CA LEU A 230 -4.75 3.12 -11.46
C LEU A 230 -4.70 4.34 -12.39
N ALA A 231 -4.36 5.50 -11.84
CA ALA A 231 -4.10 6.70 -12.63
C ALA A 231 -2.94 6.50 -13.62
N ALA A 232 -2.99 7.18 -14.76
CA ALA A 232 -1.98 7.07 -15.81
C ALA A 232 -0.55 7.42 -15.32
N SER A 233 -0.44 8.33 -14.36
CA SER A 233 0.79 8.62 -13.61
C SER A 233 1.34 7.42 -12.84
N THR A 234 0.51 6.71 -12.08
CA THR A 234 0.86 5.52 -11.30
C THR A 234 1.28 4.39 -12.22
N VAL A 235 0.55 4.19 -13.33
CA VAL A 235 0.93 3.24 -14.38
C VAL A 235 2.32 3.57 -14.92
N ARG A 236 2.62 4.85 -15.24
CA ARG A 236 3.95 5.28 -15.72
C ARG A 236 5.05 5.10 -14.68
N ALA A 237 4.82 5.56 -13.45
CA ALA A 237 5.80 5.47 -12.36
C ALA A 237 6.18 4.02 -12.05
N ASN A 238 5.22 3.09 -12.14
CA ASN A 238 5.47 1.67 -11.92
C ASN A 238 5.99 0.96 -13.17
N ALA A 239 5.67 1.42 -14.38
CA ALA A 239 6.18 0.85 -15.62
C ALA A 239 7.71 0.91 -15.70
N ASP A 240 8.30 2.05 -15.33
CA ASP A 240 9.76 2.18 -15.23
C ASP A 240 10.32 1.16 -14.24
N ASP A 241 9.64 0.94 -13.12
CA ASP A 241 10.02 -0.02 -12.09
C ASP A 241 9.96 -1.48 -12.58
N PHE A 242 8.99 -1.84 -13.43
CA PHE A 242 8.90 -3.16 -14.09
C PHE A 242 9.99 -3.34 -15.15
N VAL A 243 10.21 -2.32 -15.99
CA VAL A 243 11.24 -2.36 -17.04
C VAL A 243 12.65 -2.45 -16.44
N LEU A 244 12.95 -1.65 -15.41
CA LEU A 244 14.24 -1.65 -14.71
C LEU A 244 14.56 -2.98 -14.02
N LYS A 245 13.53 -3.74 -13.62
CA LYS A 245 13.69 -5.08 -13.02
C LYS A 245 13.86 -6.19 -14.04
N GLY A 246 13.80 -5.87 -15.34
CA GLY A 246 13.89 -6.84 -16.44
C GLY A 246 12.58 -7.60 -16.67
N ASP A 247 11.50 -7.15 -16.05
CA ASP A 247 10.18 -7.78 -16.03
C ASP A 247 9.22 -6.99 -16.93
N ALA A 248 9.64 -6.73 -18.18
CA ALA A 248 8.83 -5.97 -19.12
C ALA A 248 7.51 -6.70 -19.37
N LEU A 249 6.42 -6.14 -18.85
CA LEU A 249 5.08 -6.61 -19.12
C LEU A 249 4.75 -6.38 -20.61
N LEU A 250 4.00 -7.30 -21.21
CA LEU A 250 3.48 -7.11 -22.57
C LEU A 250 2.50 -5.95 -22.68
N GLU A 251 1.82 -5.62 -21.58
CA GLU A 251 0.84 -4.54 -21.46
C GLU A 251 0.94 -3.81 -20.10
N PRO A 252 0.58 -2.52 -20.02
CA PRO A 252 0.56 -1.79 -18.76
C PRO A 252 -0.54 -2.32 -17.84
N VAL A 253 -0.21 -2.58 -16.57
CA VAL A 253 -1.17 -2.95 -15.53
C VAL A 253 -1.93 -1.70 -15.09
N ARG A 254 -3.25 -1.73 -15.23
CA ARG A 254 -4.14 -0.58 -14.96
C ARG A 254 -5.09 -0.81 -13.78
N PHE A 255 -5.08 -1.99 -13.18
CA PHE A 255 -6.00 -2.34 -12.11
C PHE A 255 -5.26 -2.92 -10.91
N ALA A 256 -5.77 -2.63 -9.72
CA ALA A 256 -5.27 -3.20 -8.49
C ALA A 256 -6.41 -3.51 -7.52
N ILE A 257 -6.17 -4.46 -6.63
CA ILE A 257 -6.95 -4.69 -5.43
C ILE A 257 -6.22 -4.00 -4.28
N THR A 258 -6.90 -3.19 -3.49
CA THR A 258 -6.29 -2.43 -2.39
C THR A 258 -7.20 -2.36 -1.17
N GLN A 259 -6.63 -2.32 0.02
CA GLN A 259 -7.35 -1.95 1.23
C GLN A 259 -7.82 -0.50 1.12
N GLY A 260 -9.09 -0.25 1.41
CA GLY A 260 -9.64 1.09 1.52
C GLY A 260 -9.11 1.83 2.73
N ILE A 261 -9.25 3.17 2.72
CA ILE A 261 -8.70 4.02 3.77
C ILE A 261 -9.26 3.66 5.15
N ALA A 262 -10.54 3.35 5.24
CA ALA A 262 -11.17 2.97 6.51
C ALA A 262 -10.52 1.70 7.07
N THR A 263 -10.26 0.71 6.21
CA THR A 263 -9.49 -0.48 6.62
C THR A 263 -8.09 -0.08 7.05
N ILE A 264 -7.34 0.76 6.31
CA ILE A 264 -5.97 1.16 6.68
C ILE A 264 -5.93 1.84 8.06
N LEU A 265 -6.78 2.84 8.26
CA LEU A 265 -6.88 3.64 9.50
C LEU A 265 -7.46 2.87 10.68
N SER A 266 -7.99 1.66 10.48
CA SER A 266 -8.43 0.79 11.58
C SER A 266 -7.26 0.16 12.35
N ALA A 267 -6.02 0.33 11.88
CA ALA A 267 -4.85 -0.19 12.59
C ALA A 267 -4.66 0.53 13.93
N GLY A 268 -4.00 -0.10 14.91
CA GLY A 268 -3.68 0.57 16.18
C GLY A 268 -2.65 1.70 16.03
N GLU A 269 -1.68 1.50 15.13
CA GLU A 269 -0.52 2.34 14.90
C GLU A 269 -0.17 2.35 13.40
N LEU A 270 0.19 3.52 12.87
CA LEU A 270 0.68 3.66 11.49
C LEU A 270 2.16 4.04 11.49
N LEU A 271 2.96 3.34 10.69
CA LEU A 271 4.37 3.61 10.46
C LEU A 271 4.59 3.92 8.97
N LEU A 272 4.70 5.19 8.61
CA LEU A 272 4.81 5.63 7.22
C LEU A 272 6.26 5.93 6.85
N LEU A 273 6.73 5.38 5.73
CA LEU A 273 8.10 5.54 5.23
C LEU A 273 8.11 6.34 3.93
N ALA A 274 8.90 7.42 3.87
CA ALA A 274 9.10 8.18 2.64
C ALA A 274 10.58 8.56 2.45
N TRP A 275 11.11 8.33 1.24
CA TRP A 275 12.52 8.50 0.93
C TRP A 275 12.70 9.28 -0.37
N GLY A 276 13.65 10.22 -0.38
CA GLY A 276 14.05 10.97 -1.56
C GLY A 276 13.18 12.20 -1.84
N ALA A 277 13.77 13.14 -2.57
CA ALA A 277 13.14 14.42 -2.93
C ALA A 277 11.84 14.26 -3.71
N GLY A 278 11.70 13.20 -4.50
CA GLY A 278 10.45 12.89 -5.21
C GLY A 278 9.25 12.59 -4.30
N LYS A 279 9.44 12.50 -2.97
CA LYS A 279 8.36 12.31 -2.00
C LYS A 279 8.03 13.57 -1.21
N GLN A 280 8.86 14.62 -1.29
CA GLN A 280 8.76 15.81 -0.45
C GLN A 280 7.39 16.47 -0.56
N GLU A 281 6.93 16.72 -1.78
CA GLU A 281 5.66 17.40 -2.00
C GLU A 281 4.45 16.58 -1.53
N ALA A 282 4.47 15.26 -1.75
CA ALA A 282 3.41 14.38 -1.24
C ALA A 282 3.39 14.36 0.29
N VAL A 283 4.56 14.37 0.94
CA VAL A 283 4.68 14.45 2.40
C VAL A 283 4.18 15.79 2.93
N GLU A 284 4.55 16.90 2.29
CA GLU A 284 4.09 18.23 2.66
C GLU A 284 2.56 18.34 2.55
N ARG A 285 1.98 17.93 1.41
CA ARG A 285 0.53 17.91 1.22
C ARG A 285 -0.17 16.96 2.20
N MET A 286 0.44 15.81 2.53
CA MET A 286 -0.09 14.89 3.53
C MET A 286 -0.14 15.52 4.93
N LEU A 287 0.85 16.33 5.31
CA LEU A 287 0.94 16.94 6.65
C LEU A 287 0.16 18.26 6.77
N LEU A 288 0.16 19.08 5.73
CA LEU A 288 -0.34 20.46 5.78
C LEU A 288 -1.64 20.66 5.00
N GLY A 289 -1.96 19.74 4.10
CA GLY A 289 -3.17 19.77 3.27
C GLY A 289 -4.41 19.29 4.02
N THR A 290 -5.56 19.47 3.39
CA THR A 290 -6.86 19.05 3.94
C THR A 290 -7.09 17.57 3.65
N PRO A 291 -7.43 16.74 4.65
CA PRO A 291 -7.86 15.36 4.42
C PRO A 291 -9.10 15.29 3.52
N GLY A 292 -9.08 14.42 2.51
CA GLY A 292 -10.22 14.25 1.62
C GLY A 292 -9.88 13.46 0.35
N PRO A 293 -10.86 13.23 -0.53
CA PRO A 293 -10.67 12.46 -1.77
C PRO A 293 -9.56 12.99 -2.67
N GLN A 294 -9.30 14.31 -2.65
CA GLN A 294 -8.22 14.91 -3.44
C GLN A 294 -6.84 14.71 -2.82
N ASN A 295 -6.76 14.43 -1.51
CA ASN A 295 -5.52 14.16 -0.79
C ASN A 295 -5.72 12.99 0.19
N PRO A 296 -5.84 11.75 -0.31
CA PRO A 296 -6.13 10.58 0.52
C PRO A 296 -5.08 10.31 1.60
N ALA A 297 -3.80 10.60 1.32
CA ALA A 297 -2.75 10.41 2.31
C ALA A 297 -2.97 11.26 3.56
N ALA A 298 -3.56 12.46 3.44
CA ALA A 298 -3.83 13.32 4.58
C ALA A 298 -4.86 12.75 5.57
N TRP A 299 -5.65 11.72 5.21
CA TRP A 299 -6.52 11.05 6.20
C TRP A 299 -5.77 10.43 7.37
N VAL A 300 -4.45 10.18 7.25
CA VAL A 300 -3.65 9.73 8.40
C VAL A 300 -3.56 10.79 9.51
N GLN A 301 -3.80 12.07 9.21
CA GLN A 301 -3.81 13.13 10.22
C GLN A 301 -4.87 12.87 11.30
N ASP A 302 -5.97 12.20 10.95
CA ASP A 302 -7.07 11.88 11.87
C ASP A 302 -6.77 10.66 12.76
N HIS A 303 -5.68 9.94 12.48
CA HIS A 303 -5.28 8.76 13.22
C HIS A 303 -4.58 9.10 14.54
N ALA A 304 -4.86 8.33 15.60
CA ALA A 304 -4.34 8.61 16.93
C ALA A 304 -2.81 8.40 17.04
N HIS A 305 -2.28 7.41 16.33
CA HIS A 305 -0.87 7.00 16.44
C HIS A 305 -0.23 6.90 15.05
N VAL A 306 0.49 7.95 14.63
CA VAL A 306 1.22 7.95 13.37
C VAL A 306 2.67 8.28 13.62
N THR A 307 3.57 7.43 13.14
CA THR A 307 5.00 7.72 13.04
C THR A 307 5.36 7.84 11.56
N LEU A 308 5.72 9.05 11.15
CA LEU A 308 6.25 9.34 9.83
C LEU A 308 7.77 9.31 9.88
N VAL A 309 8.39 8.56 8.98
CA VAL A 309 9.85 8.43 8.89
C VAL A 309 10.32 8.92 7.53
N LEU A 310 11.25 9.87 7.56
CA LEU A 310 11.76 10.58 6.40
C LEU A 310 13.29 10.52 6.35
N ASP A 311 13.84 10.57 5.14
CA ASP A 311 15.20 11.10 4.97
C ASP A 311 15.17 12.62 4.76
N GLN A 312 16.32 13.27 4.84
CA GLN A 312 16.43 14.72 4.67
C GLN A 312 15.91 15.18 3.32
N ALA A 313 16.02 14.35 2.28
CA ALA A 313 15.53 14.68 0.95
C ALA A 313 13.99 14.69 0.89
N ALA A 314 13.31 13.75 1.56
CA ALA A 314 11.85 13.73 1.69
C ALA A 314 11.33 14.77 2.69
N PHE A 315 12.11 15.14 3.71
CA PHE A 315 11.80 16.26 4.60
C PHE A 315 11.89 17.60 3.85
N GLY A 316 12.94 17.77 3.03
CA GLY A 316 13.11 18.89 2.12
C GLY A 316 13.04 20.24 2.83
N ASP A 317 12.13 21.10 2.37
CA ASP A 317 11.93 22.47 2.85
C ASP A 317 10.92 22.57 4.00
N LEU A 318 10.47 21.44 4.56
CA LEU A 318 9.61 21.45 5.75
C LEU A 318 10.33 22.11 6.93
N ASP A 319 9.60 22.90 7.70
CA ASP A 319 10.14 23.58 8.89
C ASP A 319 9.62 22.92 10.17
N ALA A 320 10.54 22.43 11.00
CA ALA A 320 10.21 21.74 12.24
C ALA A 320 9.44 22.61 13.25
N ALA A 321 9.70 23.93 13.29
CA ALA A 321 8.96 24.85 14.14
C ALA A 321 7.53 25.06 13.62
N VAL A 322 7.35 25.21 12.30
CA VAL A 322 6.02 25.32 11.68
C VAL A 322 5.20 24.05 11.91
N LEU A 323 5.82 22.88 11.79
CA LEU A 323 5.19 21.59 12.08
C LEU A 323 4.84 21.48 13.58
N GLY A 324 5.73 21.94 14.46
CA GLY A 324 5.51 22.01 15.91
C GLY A 324 4.32 22.88 16.29
N ASP A 325 4.16 24.05 15.67
CA ASP A 325 3.02 24.96 15.90
C ASP A 325 1.67 24.33 15.47
N ARG A 326 1.71 23.34 14.56
CA ARG A 326 0.54 22.54 14.16
C ARG A 326 0.31 21.29 15.03
N GLY A 327 1.12 21.10 16.07
CA GLY A 327 0.98 19.99 17.02
C GLY A 327 1.67 18.71 16.58
N PHE A 328 2.55 18.75 15.59
CA PHE A 328 3.39 17.61 15.23
C PHE A 328 4.65 17.56 16.10
N THR A 329 5.06 16.36 16.50
CA THR A 329 6.33 16.17 17.20
C THR A 329 7.40 15.85 16.18
N VAL A 330 8.37 16.74 15.99
CA VAL A 330 9.49 16.53 15.06
C VAL A 330 10.74 16.18 15.85
N GLU A 331 11.35 15.05 15.53
CA GLU A 331 12.56 14.56 16.19
C GLU A 331 13.61 14.18 15.16
N PHE A 332 14.84 14.64 15.40
CA PHE A 332 16.02 14.08 14.77
C PHE A 332 16.56 12.99 15.70
N PRO A 333 16.40 11.70 15.37
CA PRO A 333 16.71 10.65 16.30
C PRO A 333 18.23 10.58 16.49
N THR A 334 18.69 10.69 17.73
CA THR A 334 20.10 10.48 18.06
C THR A 334 20.35 8.98 18.14
N VAL A 335 21.19 8.45 17.26
CA VAL A 335 21.77 7.12 17.48
C VAL A 335 22.71 7.27 18.67
N SER A 336 22.36 6.68 19.82
CA SER A 336 23.38 6.46 20.86
C SER A 336 24.50 5.67 20.15
N PRO A 337 25.76 6.16 20.13
CA PRO A 337 26.80 5.47 19.41
C PRO A 337 26.85 4.05 19.95
N VAL A 338 26.52 3.09 19.10
CA VAL A 338 26.68 1.67 19.39
C VAL A 338 28.15 1.52 19.75
N VAL A 339 28.41 1.19 21.01
CA VAL A 339 29.75 0.94 21.50
C VAL A 339 30.32 -0.18 20.62
N SER A 340 31.39 0.17 19.91
CA SER A 340 32.18 -0.67 19.00
C SER A 340 32.52 -2.05 19.58
#